data_AF-X6JC17-F1
#
_entry.id   AF-X6JC17-F1
#
_cell.length_a   1.000
_cell.length_b   1.000
_cell.length_c   1.000
_cell.angle_alpha   90.00
_cell.angle_beta   90.00
_cell.angle_gamma   90.00
#
_symmetry.space_group_name_H-M   'P 1'
#
loop_
_entity.id
_entity.type
_entity.pdbx_description
1 polymer ?
#
loop_
_entity_poly.entity_id
_entity_poly.type
_entity_poly.pdbx_seq_one_letter_code
_entity_poly.pdbx_strand_id
1 'polypeptide(L)'
;MILDLVIEAGNPADSERLLPMLERHITFYGETPRQAAPMAAPPLATTWPQRRRGASPSAFHKKAGLRIEDMVRSKWVYRKLRNFRAGIEAGISCLKRACSLAGCTWRGLV
;
A
#
# COMPACT_ATOMS: atom_id res chain seq x y z
N MET A 1 11.03 9.43 4.15
CA MET A 1 11.90 8.31 4.59
C MET A 1 11.39 7.04 3.96
N ILE A 2 12.28 6.23 3.39
CA ILE A 2 11.99 4.87 2.88
C ILE A 2 12.78 3.92 3.79
N LEU A 3 12.09 2.95 4.40
CA LEU A 3 12.68 2.05 5.40
C LEU A 3 12.93 0.62 4.90
N ASP A 4 12.22 0.23 3.85
CA ASP A 4 12.34 -1.08 3.21
C ASP A 4 12.08 -0.91 1.71
N LEU A 5 12.79 -1.68 0.90
CA LEU A 5 12.65 -1.71 -0.56
C LEU A 5 12.88 -3.15 -1.05
N VAL A 6 11.99 -3.61 -1.93
CA VAL A 6 12.12 -4.89 -2.62
C VAL A 6 12.15 -4.65 -4.12
N ILE A 7 13.16 -5.22 -4.78
CA ILE A 7 13.22 -5.28 -6.24
C ILE A 7 12.58 -6.62 -6.64
N GLU A 8 11.40 -6.55 -7.23
CA GLU A 8 10.62 -7.73 -7.60
C GLU A 8 11.14 -8.39 -8.88
N ALA A 9 10.97 -9.70 -9.00
CA ALA A 9 11.07 -10.39 -10.29
C ALA A 9 9.75 -10.21 -11.06
N GLY A 10 9.81 -9.92 -12.36
CA GLY A 10 8.63 -9.60 -13.15
C GLY A 10 8.02 -8.22 -12.88
N ASN A 11 6.75 -8.07 -13.26
CA ASN A 11 5.89 -6.93 -12.94
C ASN A 11 4.60 -7.43 -12.27
N PRO A 12 4.67 -7.85 -11.00
CA PRO A 12 3.50 -8.35 -10.28
C PRO A 12 2.48 -7.22 -10.04
N ALA A 13 1.22 -7.58 -9.87
CA ALA A 13 0.21 -6.58 -9.58
C ALA A 13 0.35 -6.03 -8.16
N ASP A 14 0.12 -4.73 -7.95
CA ASP A 14 0.15 -4.10 -6.61
C ASP A 14 -0.75 -4.83 -5.60
N SER A 15 -1.88 -5.36 -6.07
CA SER A 15 -2.85 -6.12 -5.29
C SER A 15 -2.30 -7.43 -4.74
N GLU A 16 -1.33 -8.04 -5.42
CA GLU A 16 -0.64 -9.27 -5.01
C GLU A 16 0.46 -8.98 -3.96
N ARG A 17 0.96 -7.73 -3.90
CA ARG A 17 2.10 -7.35 -3.07
C ARG A 17 1.73 -6.93 -1.65
N LEU A 18 0.47 -6.66 -1.37
CA LEU A 18 0.04 -6.20 -0.04
C LEU A 18 0.41 -7.19 1.09
N LEU A 19 0.08 -8.47 0.92
CA LEU A 19 0.34 -9.48 1.97
C LEU A 19 1.85 -9.75 2.16
N PRO A 20 2.64 -9.99 1.10
CA PRO A 20 4.09 -10.14 1.24
C PRO A 20 4.78 -8.95 1.94
N MET A 21 4.36 -7.71 1.63
CA MET A 21 4.93 -6.51 2.27
C MET A 21 4.55 -6.39 3.75
N LEU A 22 3.34 -6.81 4.13
CA LEU A 22 2.94 -6.86 5.55
C LEU A 22 3.72 -7.94 6.31
N GLU A 23 3.91 -9.12 5.73
CA GLU A 23 4.69 -10.20 6.33
C GLU A 23 6.15 -9.80 6.51
N ARG A 24 6.76 -9.12 5.52
CA ARG A 24 8.09 -8.51 5.66
C ARG A 24 8.15 -7.50 6.79
N HIS A 25 7.17 -6.61 6.90
CA HIS A 25 7.13 -5.63 7.98
C HIS A 25 7.11 -6.32 9.35
N ILE A 26 6.27 -7.33 9.54
CA ILE A 26 6.21 -8.10 10.79
C ILE A 26 7.55 -8.80 11.05
N THR A 27 8.19 -9.33 10.01
CA THR A 27 9.50 -9.98 10.14
C THR A 27 10.58 -9.02 10.62
N PHE A 28 10.57 -7.76 10.14
CA PHE A 28 11.56 -6.76 10.54
C PHE A 28 11.29 -6.10 11.89
N TYR A 29 10.01 -5.86 12.22
CA TYR A 29 9.63 -5.04 13.38
C TYR A 29 8.95 -5.83 14.50
N GLY A 30 8.66 -7.13 14.29
CA GLY A 30 8.03 -8.02 15.27
C GLY A 30 6.53 -7.80 15.48
N GLU A 31 5.96 -6.74 14.89
CA GLU A 31 4.54 -6.40 15.03
C GLU A 31 3.91 -5.99 13.70
N THR A 32 2.59 -6.13 13.62
CA THR A 32 1.81 -5.63 12.49
C THR A 32 1.79 -4.09 12.54
N PRO A 33 1.80 -3.39 11.38
CA PRO A 33 1.71 -1.95 11.39
C PRO A 33 0.45 -1.48 12.14
N ARG A 34 0.48 -0.31 12.77
CA ARG A 34 -0.73 0.17 13.44
C ARG A 34 -1.85 0.47 12.43
N GLN A 35 -1.48 0.99 11.26
CA GLN A 35 -2.34 1.32 10.13
C GLN A 35 -1.52 1.27 8.84
N ALA A 36 -2.16 0.90 7.73
CA ALA A 36 -1.55 0.88 6.41
C ALA A 36 -2.36 1.69 5.40
N ALA A 37 -1.72 2.15 4.32
CA ALA A 37 -2.39 2.86 3.24
C ALA A 37 -1.93 2.32 1.88
N PRO A 38 -2.26 1.05 1.57
CA PRO A 38 -1.77 0.41 0.35
C PRO A 38 -2.37 1.04 -0.91
N MET A 39 -1.61 1.01 -2.01
CA MET A 39 -2.02 1.63 -3.28
C MET A 39 -3.23 0.93 -3.88
N ALA A 40 -3.20 -0.41 -3.90
CA ALA A 40 -4.28 -1.27 -4.39
C ALA A 40 -4.81 -2.20 -3.29
N ALA A 41 -6.09 -2.55 -3.40
CA ALA A 41 -6.69 -3.62 -2.62
C ALA A 41 -6.51 -4.97 -3.35
N PRO A 42 -6.34 -6.08 -2.64
CA PRO A 42 -6.43 -7.41 -3.23
C PRO A 42 -7.82 -7.64 -3.86
N PRO A 43 -7.92 -8.41 -4.97
CA PRO A 43 -9.15 -8.57 -5.76
C PRO A 43 -10.33 -9.14 -4.97
N LEU A 44 -10.08 -9.89 -3.89
CA LEU A 44 -11.09 -10.34 -2.94
C LEU A 44 -11.21 -9.32 -1.80
N ALA A 45 -11.81 -8.16 -2.07
CA ALA A 45 -12.10 -7.16 -1.04
C ALA A 45 -13.13 -7.63 0.02
N THR A 46 -13.73 -8.81 -0.13
CA THR A 46 -14.52 -9.52 0.89
C THR A 46 -13.66 -10.34 1.86
N THR A 47 -12.37 -10.50 1.61
CA THR A 47 -11.49 -11.19 2.55
C THR A 47 -11.05 -10.25 3.69
N TRP A 48 -11.96 -10.11 4.66
CA TRP A 48 -11.72 -9.82 6.08
C TRP A 48 -10.66 -10.71 6.82
N PRO A 49 -10.08 -11.82 6.29
CA PRO A 49 -9.00 -12.55 6.94
C PRO A 49 -7.73 -11.74 7.21
N GLN A 50 -7.56 -10.55 6.64
CA GLN A 50 -6.55 -9.60 7.12
C GLN A 50 -6.73 -9.35 8.63
N ARG A 51 -7.96 -9.13 9.12
CA ARG A 51 -8.22 -9.04 10.57
C ARG A 51 -7.99 -10.37 11.31
N ARG A 52 -8.22 -11.53 10.68
CA ARG A 52 -8.00 -12.86 11.31
C ARG A 52 -6.51 -13.18 11.53
N ARG A 53 -5.60 -12.54 10.81
CA ARG A 53 -4.14 -12.62 11.03
C ARG A 53 -3.57 -11.44 11.83
N GLY A 54 -4.42 -10.66 12.50
CA GLY A 54 -3.99 -9.46 13.23
C GLY A 54 -3.57 -8.29 12.32
N ALA A 55 -3.88 -8.32 11.03
CA ALA A 55 -3.43 -7.30 10.10
C ALA A 55 -4.03 -5.92 10.39
N SER A 56 -3.25 -4.91 10.05
CA SER A 56 -3.48 -3.50 10.29
C SER A 56 -4.72 -2.98 9.58
N PRO A 57 -5.51 -2.12 10.23
CA PRO A 57 -6.50 -1.28 9.55
C PRO A 57 -5.87 -0.59 8.33
N SER A 58 -6.48 -0.74 7.15
CA SER A 58 -5.91 -0.34 5.87
C SER A 58 -6.80 0.66 5.13
N ALA A 59 -6.24 1.79 4.73
CA ALA A 59 -6.92 2.83 3.95
C ALA A 59 -6.68 2.65 2.44
N PHE A 60 -7.69 2.13 1.75
CA PHE A 60 -7.75 2.07 0.29
C PHE A 60 -8.33 3.35 -0.33
N HIS A 61 -7.85 3.74 -1.50
CA HIS A 61 -8.38 4.89 -2.24
C HIS A 61 -9.69 4.56 -2.95
N LYS A 62 -9.74 3.43 -3.67
CA LYS A 62 -10.99 2.84 -4.13
C LYS A 62 -11.57 2.04 -2.97
N LYS A 63 -12.77 2.41 -2.52
CA LYS A 63 -13.40 1.83 -1.33
C LYS A 63 -13.74 0.35 -1.49
N ALA A 64 -13.86 -0.16 -2.73
CA ALA A 64 -14.12 -1.58 -3.02
C ALA A 64 -15.29 -2.17 -2.21
N GLY A 65 -16.34 -1.36 -1.97
CA GLY A 65 -17.51 -1.75 -1.16
C GLY A 65 -17.39 -1.54 0.36
N LEU A 66 -16.23 -1.10 0.87
CA LEU A 66 -15.99 -0.89 2.31
C LEU A 66 -16.40 0.52 2.77
N ARG A 67 -16.93 0.62 3.99
CA ARG A 67 -17.12 1.92 4.65
C ARG A 67 -15.81 2.35 5.30
N ILE A 68 -15.65 3.66 5.52
CA ILE A 68 -14.41 4.22 6.08
C ILE A 68 -14.15 3.66 7.49
N GLU A 69 -15.22 3.45 8.25
CA GLU A 69 -15.21 2.89 9.61
C GLU A 69 -14.71 1.44 9.65
N ASP A 70 -14.90 0.69 8.54
CA ASP A 70 -14.41 -0.68 8.42
C ASP A 70 -12.91 -0.71 8.04
N MET A 71 -12.42 0.38 7.43
CA MET A 71 -11.06 0.50 6.93
C MET A 71 -10.08 1.01 8.00
N VAL A 72 -10.49 2.01 8.78
CA VAL A 72 -9.59 2.71 9.72
C VAL A 72 -10.30 3.14 11.01
N ARG A 73 -9.51 3.43 12.05
CA ARG A 73 -10.01 3.75 13.39
C ARG A 73 -10.83 5.04 13.48
N SER A 74 -10.65 6.00 12.57
CA SER A 74 -11.44 7.23 12.56
C SER A 74 -11.38 7.93 11.20
N LYS A 75 -12.37 8.82 10.95
CA LYS A 75 -12.39 9.68 9.75
C LYS A 75 -11.16 10.61 9.68
N TRP A 76 -10.63 11.05 10.83
CA TRP A 76 -9.42 11.87 10.88
C TRP A 76 -8.19 11.09 10.39
N VAL A 77 -8.05 9.85 10.84
CA VAL A 77 -7.02 8.92 10.37
C VAL A 77 -7.14 8.71 8.87
N TYR A 78 -8.35 8.43 8.38
CA TYR A 78 -8.59 8.23 6.95
C TYR A 78 -8.09 9.42 6.13
N ARG A 79 -8.43 10.64 6.58
CA ARG A 79 -7.98 11.88 5.92
C ARG A 79 -6.46 12.02 5.94
N LYS A 80 -5.79 11.68 7.05
CA LYS A 80 -4.32 11.69 7.14
C LYS A 80 -3.68 10.70 6.17
N LEU A 81 -4.15 9.45 6.14
CA LEU A 81 -3.62 8.42 5.24
C LEU A 81 -3.89 8.73 3.76
N ARG A 82 -5.06 9.30 3.44
CA ARG A 82 -5.38 9.80 2.10
C ARG A 82 -4.43 10.92 1.66
N ASN A 83 -4.20 11.90 2.53
CA ASN A 83 -3.30 13.01 2.23
C ASN A 83 -1.85 12.55 2.12
N PHE A 84 -1.43 11.58 2.93
CA PHE A 84 -0.12 10.95 2.83
C PHE A 84 0.10 10.32 1.46
N ARG A 85 -0.85 9.51 0.98
CA ARG A 85 -0.81 8.93 -0.38
C ARG A 85 -0.72 9.99 -1.47
N ALA A 86 -1.54 11.04 -1.38
CA ALA A 86 -1.49 12.14 -2.33
C ALA A 86 -0.11 12.84 -2.33
N GLY A 87 0.55 12.94 -1.17
CA GLY A 87 1.92 13.44 -1.06
C GLY A 87 2.94 12.56 -1.79
N ILE A 88 2.83 11.22 -1.66
CA ILE A 88 3.69 10.27 -2.39
C ILE A 88 3.45 10.38 -3.91
N GLU A 89 2.19 10.42 -4.35
CA GLU A 89 1.82 10.58 -5.76
C GLU A 89 2.32 11.92 -6.34
N ALA A 90 2.26 13.00 -5.57
CA ALA A 90 2.83 14.29 -5.94
C ALA A 90 4.36 14.22 -6.07
N GLY A 91 5.05 13.53 -5.16
CA GLY A 91 6.49 13.28 -5.24
C GLY A 91 6.88 12.51 -6.51
N ILE A 92 6.16 11.41 -6.81
CA ILE A 92 6.36 10.63 -8.05
C ILE A 92 6.12 11.50 -9.29
N SER A 93 5.06 12.31 -9.29
CA SER A 93 4.75 13.23 -10.40
C SER A 93 5.85 14.28 -10.60
N CYS A 94 6.35 14.86 -9.51
CA CYS A 94 7.46 15.80 -9.53
C CYS A 94 8.72 15.16 -10.14
N LEU A 95 9.08 13.97 -9.66
CA LEU A 95 10.23 13.21 -10.15
C LEU A 95 10.12 12.91 -11.65
N LYS A 96 8.94 12.44 -12.10
CA LYS A 96 8.69 12.16 -13.51
C LYS A 96 8.91 13.38 -14.42
N ARG A 97 8.42 14.55 -13.98
CA ARG A 97 8.59 15.80 -14.75
C ARG A 97 10.00 16.33 -14.73
N ALA A 98 10.66 16.31 -13.58
CA ALA A 98 12.00 16.87 -13.40
C ALA A 98 13.07 16.05 -14.13
N CYS A 99 12.89 14.73 -14.20
CA CYS A 99 13.88 13.81 -14.79
C CYS A 99 13.41 13.22 -16.14
N SER A 100 12.37 13.77 -16.76
CA SER A 100 11.78 13.27 -18.02
C SER A 100 11.51 11.76 -18.03
N LEU A 101 11.12 11.20 -16.87
CA LEU A 101 10.85 9.76 -16.74
C LEU A 101 9.45 9.43 -17.25
N ALA A 102 9.36 8.41 -18.08
CA ALA A 102 8.11 7.87 -18.60
C ALA A 102 7.64 6.63 -17.79
N GLY A 103 6.68 5.88 -18.35
CA GLY A 103 6.29 4.59 -17.79
C GLY A 103 7.47 3.64 -17.68
N CYS A 104 7.57 2.91 -16.57
CA CYS A 104 8.63 1.94 -16.36
C CYS A 104 8.41 0.74 -17.31
N THR A 105 9.40 0.44 -18.16
CA THR A 105 9.39 -0.73 -19.08
C THR A 105 10.16 -1.92 -18.52
N TRP A 106 10.69 -1.80 -17.31
CA TRP A 106 11.43 -2.85 -16.63
C TRP A 106 10.53 -4.05 -16.32
N ARG A 107 11.06 -5.25 -16.56
CA ARG A 107 10.33 -6.53 -16.41
C ARG A 107 10.91 -7.43 -15.31
N GLY A 108 11.63 -6.84 -14.35
CA GLY A 108 12.25 -7.57 -13.25
C GLY A 108 13.69 -7.98 -13.50
N LEU A 109 14.29 -8.59 -12.48
CA LEU A 109 15.54 -9.34 -12.59
C LEU A 109 15.24 -10.69 -13.28
N VAL A 110 16.04 -11.03 -14.29
CA VAL A 110 16.01 -12.34 -14.97
C VAL A 110 16.71 -13.36 -14.08
#